data_AF-A0A925ML89-F1
#
_entry.id   AF-A0A925ML89-F1
#
_cell.length_a   1.000
_cell.length_b   1.000
_cell.length_c   1.000
_cell.angle_alpha   90.00
_cell.angle_beta   90.00
_cell.angle_gamma   90.00
#
_symmetry.space_group_name_H-M   'P 1'
#
loop_
_entity.id
_entity.type
_entity.pdbx_description
1 polymer ?
#
loop_
_entity_poly.entity_id
_entity_poly.type
_entity_poly.pdbx_seq_one_letter_code
_entity_poly.pdbx_strand_id
1 'polypeptide(L)'
;MIRFEEGFNPERPDKKEIISIIKDNPNNPESKSAFLNWVSQAKIEADASGSGYPKLIFDIELTDVYIEAGMINAAIENLEEMNHLFEIEKAKYDENNIPDELLSLHAKFISLGLKVYG
;
A
#
# COMPACT_ATOMS: atom_id res chain seq x y z
N MET A 1 -3.24 -38.19 6.30
CA MET A 1 -2.06 -37.32 6.20
C MET A 1 -2.24 -36.53 4.92
N ILE A 2 -2.73 -35.30 5.02
CA ILE A 2 -2.95 -34.46 3.84
C ILE A 2 -1.58 -33.95 3.42
N ARG A 3 -1.17 -34.27 2.19
CA ARG A 3 0.03 -33.71 1.56
C ARG A 3 -0.32 -32.26 1.22
N PHE A 4 0.42 -31.32 1.77
CA PHE A 4 0.46 -29.97 1.22
C PHE A 4 1.18 -30.10 -0.12
N GLU A 5 0.46 -29.83 -1.22
CA GLU A 5 1.10 -29.68 -2.51
C GLU A 5 2.08 -28.51 -2.42
N GLU A 6 3.37 -28.78 -2.60
CA GLU A 6 4.36 -27.80 -3.04
C GLU A 6 3.88 -27.26 -4.40
N GLY A 7 3.19 -26.12 -4.42
CA GLY A 7 2.54 -25.70 -5.65
C GLY A 7 1.77 -24.40 -5.55
N PHE A 8 2.47 -23.31 -5.28
CA PHE A 8 2.27 -21.95 -5.83
C PHE A 8 3.20 -21.05 -5.01
N ASN A 9 4.41 -20.82 -5.51
CA ASN A 9 5.10 -19.59 -5.17
C ASN A 9 4.79 -18.66 -6.34
N PRO A 10 3.60 -18.00 -6.37
CA PRO A 10 3.31 -17.08 -7.45
C PRO A 10 4.46 -16.06 -7.41
N GLU A 11 5.19 -15.93 -8.52
CA GLU A 11 6.07 -14.78 -8.69
C GLU A 11 5.23 -13.55 -8.34
N ARG A 12 5.72 -12.76 -7.37
CA ARG A 12 5.01 -11.59 -6.87
C ARG A 12 4.72 -10.71 -8.10
N PRO A 13 3.44 -10.52 -8.48
CA PRO A 13 3.12 -9.71 -9.63
C PRO A 13 3.70 -8.32 -9.42
N ASP A 14 4.31 -7.75 -10.46
CA ASP A 14 4.86 -6.41 -10.35
C ASP A 14 3.73 -5.36 -10.24
N LYS A 15 4.09 -4.13 -9.85
CA LYS A 15 3.11 -3.06 -9.65
C LYS A 15 2.27 -2.80 -10.92
N LYS A 16 2.85 -2.90 -12.11
CA LYS A 16 2.15 -2.67 -13.39
C LYS A 16 1.20 -3.81 -13.71
N GLU A 17 1.60 -5.05 -13.44
CA GLU A 17 0.75 -6.23 -13.58
C GLU A 17 -0.48 -6.12 -12.68
N ILE A 18 -0.30 -5.74 -11.41
CA ILE A 18 -1.42 -5.50 -10.48
C ILE A 18 -2.35 -4.39 -11.00
N ILE A 19 -1.81 -3.27 -11.47
CA ILE A 19 -2.63 -2.19 -12.02
C ILE A 19 -3.43 -2.66 -13.24
N SER A 20 -2.82 -3.40 -14.17
CA SER A 20 -3.53 -3.97 -15.33
C SER A 20 -4.63 -4.92 -14.90
N ILE A 21 -4.33 -5.82 -13.96
CA ILE A 21 -5.29 -6.81 -13.41
C ILE A 21 -6.54 -6.12 -12.83
N ILE A 22 -6.35 -5.02 -12.10
CA ILE A 22 -7.45 -4.24 -11.51
C ILE A 22 -8.26 -3.51 -12.60
N LYS A 23 -7.58 -2.90 -13.58
CA LYS A 23 -8.24 -2.10 -14.63
C LYS A 23 -9.02 -2.97 -15.62
N ASP A 24 -8.45 -4.09 -16.01
CA ASP A 24 -8.99 -4.90 -17.11
C ASP A 24 -10.18 -5.76 -16.66
N ASN A 25 -10.20 -6.23 -15.40
CA ASN A 25 -11.27 -7.09 -14.89
C ASN A 25 -11.44 -7.00 -13.36
N PRO A 26 -11.97 -5.87 -12.82
CA PRO A 26 -12.10 -5.66 -11.37
C PRO A 26 -13.04 -6.67 -10.68
N ASN A 27 -13.93 -7.31 -11.44
CA ASN A 27 -14.90 -8.28 -10.93
C ASN A 27 -14.50 -9.74 -11.18
N ASN A 28 -13.35 -10.01 -11.82
CA ASN A 28 -12.88 -11.37 -12.02
C ASN A 28 -12.31 -11.92 -10.68
N PRO A 29 -12.78 -13.09 -10.21
CA PRO A 29 -12.27 -13.72 -8.98
C PRO A 29 -10.75 -13.94 -8.94
N GLU A 30 -10.13 -14.28 -10.08
CA GLU A 30 -8.68 -14.51 -10.19
C GLU A 30 -7.90 -13.20 -10.06
N SER A 31 -8.38 -12.14 -10.71
CA SER A 31 -7.83 -10.79 -10.57
C SER A 31 -7.87 -10.30 -9.14
N LYS A 32 -9.00 -10.52 -8.46
CA LYS A 32 -9.17 -10.17 -7.04
C LYS A 32 -8.24 -10.99 -6.15
N SER A 33 -8.06 -12.27 -6.45
CA SER A 33 -7.17 -13.16 -5.70
C SER A 33 -5.70 -12.73 -5.84
N ALA A 34 -5.24 -12.42 -7.06
CA ALA A 34 -3.88 -11.95 -7.32
C ALA A 34 -3.58 -10.64 -6.59
N PHE A 35 -4.51 -9.68 -6.63
CA PHE A 35 -4.40 -8.43 -5.88
C PHE A 35 -4.34 -8.64 -4.37
N LEU A 36 -5.25 -9.46 -3.81
CA LEU A 36 -5.29 -9.75 -2.38
C LEU A 36 -4.02 -10.48 -1.90
N ASN A 37 -3.47 -11.38 -2.71
CA ASN A 37 -2.21 -12.05 -2.39
C ASN A 37 -1.04 -11.06 -2.36
N TRP A 38 -0.95 -10.14 -3.32
CA TRP A 38 0.08 -9.11 -3.35
C TRP A 38 -0.01 -8.20 -2.12
N VAL A 39 -1.22 -7.71 -1.80
CA VAL A 39 -1.49 -6.88 -0.61
C VAL A 39 -1.11 -7.64 0.67
N SER A 40 -1.50 -8.91 0.78
CA SER A 40 -1.24 -9.73 1.97
C SER A 40 0.26 -9.94 2.21
N GLN A 41 1.03 -10.27 1.16
CA GLN A 41 2.48 -10.44 1.27
C GLN A 41 3.19 -9.14 1.66
N ALA A 42 2.86 -8.04 0.97
CA ALA A 42 3.47 -6.75 1.25
C ALA A 42 3.12 -6.24 2.67
N LYS A 43 1.90 -6.51 3.14
CA LYS A 43 1.49 -6.22 4.51
C LYS A 43 2.25 -7.05 5.55
N ILE A 44 2.44 -8.35 5.32
CA ILE A 44 3.24 -9.21 6.21
C ILE A 44 4.68 -8.69 6.31
N GLU A 45 5.28 -8.27 5.19
CA GLU A 45 6.63 -7.67 5.17
C GLU A 45 6.68 -6.37 5.97
N ALA A 46 5.67 -5.50 5.83
CA ALA A 46 5.58 -4.25 6.58
C ALA A 46 5.42 -4.50 8.09
N ASP A 47 4.53 -5.42 8.47
CA ASP A 47 4.22 -5.76 9.87
C ASP A 47 5.39 -6.47 10.57
N ALA A 48 6.21 -7.23 9.83
CA ALA A 48 7.38 -7.94 10.37
C ALA A 48 8.49 -7.01 10.88
N SER A 49 8.48 -5.73 10.48
CA SER A 49 9.52 -4.76 10.84
C SER A 49 9.39 -4.16 12.24
N GLY A 50 8.20 -4.26 12.86
CA GLY A 50 7.91 -3.66 14.17
C GLY A 50 7.95 -2.12 14.21
N SER A 51 8.08 -1.44 13.06
CA SER A 51 8.14 0.01 12.94
C SER A 51 7.03 0.53 12.03
N GLY A 52 6.53 1.75 12.25
CA GLY A 52 5.47 2.32 11.42
C GLY A 52 5.92 2.73 10.01
N TYR A 53 7.23 2.82 9.78
CA TYR A 53 7.81 3.25 8.50
C TYR A 53 7.52 2.29 7.33
N PRO A 54 7.79 0.99 7.44
CA PRO A 54 7.44 0.04 6.38
C PRO A 54 5.94 -0.02 6.11
N LYS A 55 5.11 0.22 7.13
CA LYS A 55 3.67 0.35 6.95
C LYS A 55 3.32 1.61 6.13
N LEU A 56 3.89 2.77 6.47
CA LEU A 56 3.70 4.00 5.69
C LEU A 56 4.18 3.86 4.24
N ILE A 57 5.31 3.18 4.01
CA ILE A 57 5.83 2.89 2.65
C ILE A 57 4.82 2.04 1.88
N PHE A 58 4.35 0.95 2.48
CA PHE A 58 3.35 0.08 1.88
C PHE A 58 2.05 0.82 1.55
N ASP A 59 1.52 1.62 2.50
CA ASP A 59 0.26 2.32 2.30
C ASP A 59 0.39 3.39 1.19
N ILE A 60 1.55 4.06 1.06
CA ILE A 60 1.85 4.95 -0.07
C ILE A 60 1.78 4.19 -1.40
N GLU A 61 2.45 3.03 -1.48
CA GLU A 61 2.49 2.23 -2.70
C GLU A 61 1.10 1.71 -3.09
N LEU A 62 0.34 1.22 -2.12
CA LEU A 62 -1.03 0.75 -2.31
C LEU A 62 -1.95 1.87 -2.79
N THR A 63 -1.83 3.07 -2.20
CA THR A 63 -2.62 4.24 -2.62
C THR A 63 -2.32 4.63 -4.06
N ASP A 64 -1.04 4.64 -4.46
CA ASP A 64 -0.66 4.96 -5.83
C ASP A 64 -1.19 3.90 -6.82
N VAL A 65 -1.21 2.61 -6.44
CA VAL A 65 -1.89 1.56 -7.22
C VAL A 65 -3.38 1.84 -7.37
N TYR A 66 -4.09 2.20 -6.29
CA TYR A 66 -5.52 2.53 -6.37
C TYR A 66 -5.78 3.72 -7.30
N ILE A 67 -4.96 4.76 -7.23
CA ILE A 67 -5.07 5.94 -8.12
C ILE A 67 -4.84 5.54 -9.58
N GLU A 68 -3.74 4.83 -9.88
CA GLU A 68 -3.40 4.43 -11.25
C GLU A 68 -4.42 3.46 -11.86
N ALA A 69 -5.06 2.65 -11.02
CA ALA A 69 -6.15 1.75 -11.39
C ALA A 69 -7.52 2.43 -11.47
N GLY A 70 -7.65 3.70 -11.10
CA GLY A 70 -8.92 4.44 -11.11
C GLY A 70 -9.87 4.11 -9.94
N MET A 71 -9.37 3.43 -8.91
CA MET A 71 -10.11 3.09 -7.68
C MET A 71 -10.09 4.27 -6.69
N ILE A 72 -10.65 5.41 -7.08
CA ILE A 72 -10.53 6.67 -6.33
C ILE A 72 -11.08 6.56 -4.91
N ASN A 73 -12.22 5.89 -4.69
CA ASN A 73 -12.78 5.72 -3.34
C ASN A 73 -11.85 4.92 -2.42
N ALA A 74 -11.23 3.85 -2.94
CA ALA A 74 -10.27 3.07 -2.16
C ALA A 74 -8.99 3.87 -1.87
N ALA A 75 -8.56 4.73 -2.80
CA ALA A 75 -7.45 5.64 -2.57
C ALA A 75 -7.78 6.65 -1.46
N ILE A 76 -9.01 7.19 -1.42
CA ILE A 76 -9.48 8.11 -0.37
C ILE A 76 -9.45 7.42 0.99
N GLU A 77 -10.07 6.24 1.12
CA GLU A 77 -10.10 5.47 2.37
C GLU A 77 -8.67 5.21 2.88
N ASN A 78 -7.76 4.81 1.99
CA ASN A 78 -6.38 4.53 2.37
C ASN A 78 -5.60 5.80 2.77
N LEU A 79 -5.85 6.94 2.11
CA LEU A 79 -5.25 8.23 2.49
C LEU A 79 -5.67 8.68 3.89
N GLU A 80 -6.92 8.47 4.27
CA GLU A 80 -7.40 8.80 5.62
C GLU A 80 -6.70 7.96 6.70
N GLU A 81 -6.55 6.65 6.45
CA GLU A 81 -5.81 5.75 7.35
C GLU A 81 -4.32 6.14 7.47
N MET A 82 -3.69 6.45 6.33
CA MET A 82 -2.30 6.91 6.28
C MET A 82 -2.08 8.19 7.08
N ASN A 83 -2.97 9.17 6.96
CA ASN A 83 -2.85 10.43 7.68
C ASN A 83 -2.79 10.19 9.20
N HIS A 84 -3.61 9.27 9.70
CA HIS A 84 -3.59 8.90 11.12
C HIS A 84 -2.25 8.29 11.53
N LEU A 85 -1.69 7.39 10.72
CA LEU A 85 -0.39 6.78 10.97
C LEU A 85 0.76 7.79 10.91
N PHE A 86 0.71 8.74 9.98
CA PHE A 86 1.68 9.84 9.90
C PHE A 86 1.69 10.68 11.16
N GLU A 87 0.52 11.07 11.67
CA GLU A 87 0.43 11.85 12.91
C GLU A 87 0.96 11.07 14.12
N ILE A 88 0.71 9.76 14.18
CA ILE A 88 1.27 8.88 15.23
C ILE A 88 2.81 8.82 15.14
N GLU A 89 3.37 8.60 13.94
CA GLU A 89 4.82 8.53 13.78
C GLU A 89 5.49 9.88 14.03
N LYS A 90 4.91 10.98 13.55
CA LYS A 90 5.40 12.33 13.77
C LYS A 90 5.43 12.71 15.25
N ALA A 91 4.42 12.30 16.02
CA ALA A 91 4.35 12.55 17.45
C ALA A 91 5.47 11.89 18.28
N LYS A 92 6.25 10.97 17.70
CA LYS A 92 7.41 10.36 18.37
C LYS A 92 8.66 11.23 18.35
N TYR A 93 8.66 12.31 17.56
CA TYR A 93 9.81 13.18 17.35
C TYR A 93 9.50 14.60 17.80
N ASP A 94 10.52 15.31 18.29
CA ASP A 94 10.42 16.77 18.43
C ASP A 94 10.26 17.41 17.04
N GLU A 95 9.46 18.47 16.93
CA GLU A 95 9.11 19.11 15.65
C GLU A 95 10.34 19.54 14.81
N ASN A 96 11.45 19.87 15.48
CA ASN A 96 12.70 20.28 14.82
C ASN A 96 13.64 19.11 14.49
N ASN A 97 13.28 17.88 14.86
CA ASN A 97 14.10 16.67 14.73
C ASN A 97 13.35 15.54 14.00
N ILE A 98 12.35 15.87 13.20
CA ILE A 98 11.63 14.88 12.37
C ILE A 98 12.61 14.33 11.33
N PRO A 99 12.75 12.99 11.19
CA PRO A 99 13.68 12.43 10.22
C PRO A 99 13.29 12.76 8.77
N ASP A 100 14.30 13.01 7.93
CA ASP A 100 14.12 13.31 6.49
C ASP A 100 13.31 12.25 5.75
N GLU A 101 13.42 11.00 6.18
CA GLU A 101 12.67 9.89 5.61
C GLU A 101 11.15 10.04 5.87
N LEU A 102 10.73 10.40 7.10
CA LEU A 102 9.32 10.67 7.41
C LEU A 102 8.80 11.87 6.62
N LEU A 103 9.61 12.93 6.51
CA LEU A 103 9.27 14.11 5.72
C LEU A 103 9.08 13.77 4.24
N SER A 104 9.95 12.92 3.70
CA SER A 104 9.86 12.44 2.32
C SER A 104 8.61 11.59 2.07
N LEU A 105 8.25 10.73 3.03
CA LEU A 105 7.01 9.95 2.96
C LEU A 105 5.77 10.88 3.05
N HIS A 106 5.80 11.89 3.93
CA HIS A 106 4.71 12.85 4.07
C HIS A 106 4.53 13.70 2.80
N ALA A 107 5.62 14.11 2.15
CA ALA A 107 5.55 14.81 0.87
C ALA A 107 4.90 13.95 -0.23
N LYS A 108 5.22 12.65 -0.27
CA LYS A 108 4.55 11.70 -1.18
C LYS A 108 3.06 11.57 -0.86
N PHE A 109 2.70 11.45 0.41
CA PHE A 109 1.30 11.43 0.86
C PHE A 109 0.52 12.67 0.37
N ILE A 110 1.06 13.88 0.58
CA ILE A 110 0.44 15.13 0.08
C ILE A 110 0.29 15.08 -1.44
N SER A 111 1.32 14.61 -2.16
CA SER A 111 1.27 14.49 -3.61
C SER A 111 0.18 13.53 -4.08
N LEU A 112 -0.07 12.43 -3.36
CA LEU A 112 -1.15 11.49 -3.68
C LEU A 112 -2.52 12.11 -3.40
N GLY A 113 -2.67 12.82 -2.27
CA GLY A 113 -3.88 13.58 -1.96
C GLY A 113 -4.24 14.59 -3.05
N LEU A 114 -3.26 15.32 -3.59
CA LEU A 114 -3.48 16.24 -4.71
C LEU A 114 -3.94 15.55 -5.99
N LYS A 115 -3.51 14.30 -6.26
CA LYS A 115 -3.99 13.52 -7.41
C LYS A 115 -5.44 13.06 -7.25
N VAL A 116 -5.91 12.90 -6.02
CA VAL A 116 -7.24 12.37 -5.69
C VAL A 116 -8.28 13.49 -5.56
N TYR A 117 -7.91 14.59 -4.92
CA TYR A 117 -8.84 15.69 -4.58
C TYR A 117 -8.68 16.95 -5.46
N GLY A 118 -7.59 17.06 -6.23
CA GLY A 118 -7.30 18.21 -7.11
C GLY A 118 -7.84 18.03 -8.53
#